data_AF-A0A3R6NM53-F1
#
_entry.id   AF-A0A3R6NM53-F1
#
_cell.length_a   1.000
_cell.length_b   1.000
_cell.length_c   1.000
_cell.angle_alpha   90.00
_cell.angle_beta   90.00
_cell.angle_gamma   90.00
#
_symmetry.space_group_name_H-M   'P 1'
#
loop_
_entity.id
_entity.type
_entity.pdbx_description
1 polymer ?
#
loop_
_entity_poly.entity_id
_entity_poly.type
_entity_poly.pdbx_seq_one_letter_code
_entity_poly.pdbx_strand_id
1 'polypeptide(L)'
;MSRLLVDDVTKTDARALLNVNKMATISDIVAPSNEYIYASGANELTVVEGCVIAVGGAGIFKTANTILTAANLDAGSAFAVGKDYYVYICDSRIDSADEKYVISLNSTYPTGWNATNSRKIGGFHYGRCRKVDSNLQPLNGSSVIFGTGWESAVSNGIVPRSVWTLGHRPKCSPEGMVYLGGGTWVDIYLNSDDGAKGLKSEYGCAPMTGTESMNWYNFVERLAKSGKRLPNYAEFCAYAFGSPAGLDNANTNAWSATSNTGRGVTGSVVNAVSSVGVVDAVGRVWEWLDELITRAEHATNADYHASVAWGWDKKSPLNTGEKSYDVGNIYQYYAYSLAALVAGGGWNNGANCGARAVSCDNYPWSVRTNFGARGACDSL
;
A
#
# COMPACT_ATOMS: atom_id res chain seq x y z
N MET A 1 7.36 -27.10 -48.00
CA MET A 1 6.69 -26.58 -46.80
C MET A 1 6.61 -27.68 -45.77
N SER A 2 7.35 -27.58 -44.66
CA SER A 2 7.09 -28.44 -43.49
C SER A 2 5.89 -27.86 -42.75
N ARG A 3 5.04 -28.75 -42.24
CA ARG A 3 3.86 -28.37 -41.45
C ARG A 3 4.35 -27.84 -40.10
N LEU A 4 4.00 -26.60 -39.76
CA LEU A 4 4.46 -25.93 -38.52
C LEU A 4 3.94 -26.63 -37.24
N LEU A 5 2.77 -27.27 -37.32
CA LEU A 5 2.10 -27.97 -36.23
C LEU A 5 1.69 -29.39 -36.65
N VAL A 6 2.05 -30.37 -35.83
CA VAL A 6 1.64 -31.79 -35.97
C VAL A 6 0.90 -32.17 -34.69
N ASP A 7 -0.30 -32.72 -34.85
CA ASP A 7 -1.09 -33.28 -33.74
C ASP A 7 -0.55 -34.67 -33.42
N ASP A 8 0.06 -34.83 -32.25
CA ASP A 8 0.66 -36.08 -31.78
C ASP A 8 0.26 -36.35 -30.32
N VAL A 9 -1.01 -36.71 -30.16
CA VAL A 9 -1.60 -37.15 -28.89
C VAL A 9 -0.84 -38.34 -28.29
N THR A 10 -0.17 -39.13 -29.13
CA THR A 10 0.59 -40.33 -28.75
C THR A 10 2.01 -40.05 -28.23
N LYS A 11 2.54 -38.83 -28.36
CA LYS A 11 3.93 -38.45 -28.03
C LYS A 11 5.01 -39.28 -28.78
N THR A 12 4.71 -39.76 -29.98
CA THR A 12 5.63 -40.63 -30.76
C THR A 12 6.18 -39.99 -32.03
N ASP A 13 5.58 -38.91 -32.51
CA ASP A 13 6.05 -38.20 -33.70
C ASP A 13 7.17 -37.23 -33.30
N ALA A 14 8.39 -37.52 -33.74
CA ALA A 14 9.56 -36.69 -33.49
C ALA A 14 9.44 -35.25 -34.04
N ARG A 15 8.46 -34.96 -34.90
CA ARG A 15 8.13 -33.62 -35.42
C ARG A 15 7.12 -32.87 -34.56
N ALA A 16 6.49 -33.51 -33.57
CA ALA A 16 5.61 -32.87 -32.61
C ALA A 16 6.42 -31.99 -31.66
N LEU A 17 6.76 -30.80 -32.15
CA LEU A 17 7.60 -29.85 -31.46
C LEU A 17 6.83 -28.97 -30.47
N LEU A 18 5.57 -29.25 -30.16
CA LEU A 18 4.77 -28.52 -29.16
C LEU A 18 4.42 -29.46 -28.02
N ASN A 19 5.11 -29.30 -26.88
CA ASN A 19 4.91 -30.08 -25.67
C ASN A 19 4.65 -29.14 -24.49
N VAL A 20 4.30 -29.69 -23.32
CA VAL A 20 4.02 -28.91 -22.10
C VAL A 20 5.18 -27.96 -21.78
N ASN A 21 6.42 -28.41 -21.94
CA ASN A 21 7.60 -27.59 -21.68
C ASN A 21 7.67 -26.37 -22.60
N LYS A 22 7.32 -26.51 -23.88
CA LYS A 22 7.29 -25.40 -24.84
C LYS A 22 6.04 -24.54 -24.69
N MET A 23 4.88 -25.09 -24.36
CA MET A 23 3.68 -24.32 -24.04
C MET A 23 3.86 -23.46 -22.78
N ALA A 24 4.53 -24.01 -21.76
CA ALA A 24 4.90 -23.29 -20.54
C ALA A 24 5.88 -22.12 -20.78
N THR A 25 6.53 -22.07 -21.95
CA THR A 25 7.37 -20.93 -22.37
C THR A 25 6.63 -19.87 -23.20
N ILE A 26 5.42 -20.17 -23.69
CA ILE A 26 4.66 -19.29 -24.60
C ILE A 26 3.64 -18.42 -23.84
N SER A 27 3.21 -18.83 -22.65
CA SER A 27 2.26 -18.07 -21.82
C SER A 27 2.53 -18.28 -20.33
N ASP A 28 2.61 -17.18 -19.60
CA ASP A 28 2.95 -17.15 -18.18
C ASP A 28 1.73 -17.49 -17.30
N ILE A 29 0.62 -16.76 -17.48
CA ILE A 29 -0.73 -17.03 -16.93
C ILE A 29 -1.78 -16.57 -17.93
N VAL A 30 -2.80 -17.39 -18.19
CA VAL A 30 -4.04 -16.97 -18.85
C VAL A 30 -5.16 -17.05 -17.84
N ALA A 31 -5.76 -15.92 -17.47
CA ALA A 31 -6.86 -15.87 -16.50
C ALA A 31 -8.13 -15.27 -17.14
N PRO A 32 -9.33 -15.72 -16.73
CA PRO A 32 -10.59 -15.12 -17.20
C PRO A 32 -10.75 -13.64 -16.79
N SER A 33 -10.09 -13.25 -15.70
CA SER A 33 -10.01 -11.88 -15.19
C SER A 33 -8.64 -11.65 -14.57
N ASN A 34 -8.18 -10.41 -14.54
CA ASN A 34 -6.96 -10.03 -13.83
C ASN A 34 -7.09 -10.24 -12.30
N GLU A 35 -8.28 -10.06 -11.73
CA GLU A 35 -8.59 -10.26 -10.31
C GLU A 35 -9.03 -11.71 -10.04
N TYR A 36 -8.20 -12.68 -10.40
CA TYR A 36 -8.51 -14.11 -10.26
C TYR A 36 -8.35 -14.67 -8.84
N ILE A 37 -8.01 -13.82 -7.87
CA ILE A 37 -7.96 -14.13 -6.44
C ILE A 37 -8.67 -13.00 -5.70
N TYR A 38 -9.54 -13.32 -4.74
CA TYR A 38 -10.23 -12.32 -3.93
C TYR A 38 -10.48 -12.83 -2.50
N ALA A 39 -10.62 -11.91 -1.55
CA ALA A 39 -11.03 -12.24 -0.19
C ALA A 39 -12.53 -12.58 -0.17
N SER A 40 -12.87 -13.82 0.16
CA SER A 40 -14.26 -14.31 0.26
C SER A 40 -14.77 -14.35 1.70
N GLY A 41 -13.87 -14.21 2.67
CA GLY A 41 -14.19 -14.08 4.09
C GLY A 41 -13.01 -13.51 4.87
N ALA A 42 -13.18 -13.31 6.18
CA ALA A 42 -12.12 -12.73 7.02
C ALA A 42 -10.83 -13.57 7.03
N ASN A 43 -10.95 -14.89 6.87
CA ASN A 43 -9.83 -15.85 6.84
C ASN A 43 -9.85 -16.72 5.58
N GLU A 44 -10.58 -16.31 4.55
CA GLU A 44 -10.86 -17.10 3.35
C GLU A 44 -10.52 -16.29 2.11
N LEU A 45 -9.69 -16.89 1.26
CA LEU A 45 -9.31 -16.37 -0.04
C LEU A 45 -9.82 -17.32 -1.10
N THR A 46 -10.54 -16.83 -2.11
CA THR A 46 -11.01 -17.66 -3.21
C THR A 46 -10.14 -17.45 -4.44
N VAL A 47 -9.62 -18.54 -5.00
CA VAL A 47 -9.05 -18.61 -6.34
C VAL A 47 -10.16 -18.98 -7.31
N VAL A 48 -10.37 -18.18 -8.35
CA VAL A 48 -11.41 -18.45 -9.35
C VAL A 48 -11.03 -19.63 -10.24
N GLU A 49 -12.03 -20.31 -10.79
CA GLU A 49 -11.80 -21.35 -11.79
C GLU A 49 -11.36 -20.79 -13.14
N GLY A 50 -10.70 -21.65 -13.93
CA GLY A 50 -10.45 -21.38 -15.35
C GLY A 50 -9.15 -20.65 -15.66
N CYS A 51 -8.30 -20.35 -14.67
CA CYS A 51 -6.97 -19.82 -14.92
C CYS A 51 -6.04 -20.95 -15.38
N VAL A 52 -5.29 -20.74 -16.45
CA VAL A 52 -4.25 -21.65 -16.93
C VAL A 52 -2.89 -21.10 -16.52
N ILE A 53 -2.18 -21.85 -15.67
CA ILE A 53 -0.97 -21.39 -14.99
C ILE A 53 0.17 -22.38 -15.23
N ALA A 54 1.26 -21.88 -15.80
CA ALA A 54 2.46 -22.66 -16.07
C ALA A 54 3.43 -22.63 -14.87
N VAL A 55 3.78 -23.77 -14.28
CA VAL A 55 4.72 -23.87 -13.14
C VAL A 55 6.05 -24.46 -13.61
N GLY A 56 7.09 -23.61 -13.58
CA GLY A 56 8.48 -24.02 -13.76
C GLY A 56 8.77 -24.87 -15.00
N GLY A 57 8.13 -24.50 -16.12
CA GLY A 57 8.40 -25.07 -17.44
C GLY A 57 8.01 -26.54 -17.63
N ALA A 58 7.24 -27.15 -16.72
CA ALA A 58 6.86 -28.56 -16.83
C ALA A 58 5.43 -28.88 -16.34
N GLY A 59 4.83 -28.05 -15.48
CA GLY A 59 3.42 -28.17 -15.11
C GLY A 59 2.57 -27.10 -15.79
N ILE A 60 1.41 -27.45 -16.33
CA ILE A 60 0.37 -26.50 -16.75
C ILE A 60 -0.92 -26.91 -16.05
N PHE A 61 -1.40 -26.07 -15.15
CA PHE A 61 -2.56 -26.35 -14.32
C PHE A 61 -3.72 -25.46 -14.69
N LYS A 62 -4.93 -25.99 -14.55
CA LYS A 62 -6.16 -25.22 -14.69
C LYS A 62 -6.81 -25.11 -13.32
N THR A 63 -6.97 -23.89 -12.83
CA THR A 63 -7.56 -23.66 -11.52
C THR A 63 -9.03 -24.08 -11.49
N ALA A 64 -9.47 -24.61 -10.35
CA ALA A 64 -10.87 -24.74 -9.97
C ALA A 64 -11.23 -23.66 -8.95
N ASN A 65 -12.52 -23.46 -8.71
CA ASN A 65 -13.00 -22.57 -7.67
C ASN A 65 -12.58 -23.12 -6.30
N THR A 66 -11.57 -22.51 -5.70
CA THR A 66 -10.85 -23.08 -4.55
C THR A 66 -10.77 -22.07 -3.42
N ILE A 67 -11.21 -22.47 -2.22
CA ILE A 67 -11.07 -21.67 -1.00
C ILE A 67 -9.74 -22.03 -0.34
N LEU A 68 -8.93 -21.01 -0.07
CA LEU A 68 -7.68 -21.10 0.66
C LEU A 68 -7.84 -20.45 2.04
N THR A 69 -7.25 -21.10 3.04
CA THR A 69 -7.30 -20.66 4.45
C THR A 69 -5.94 -20.81 5.11
N ALA A 70 -5.85 -20.57 6.42
CA ALA A 70 -4.64 -20.85 7.18
C ALA A 70 -4.18 -22.31 7.10
N ALA A 71 -5.05 -23.26 6.71
CA ALA A 71 -4.67 -24.65 6.46
C ALA A 71 -3.70 -24.81 5.26
N ASN A 72 -3.63 -23.81 4.37
CA ASN A 72 -2.70 -23.79 3.25
C ASN A 72 -1.34 -23.16 3.60
N LEU A 73 -1.12 -22.73 4.85
CA LEU A 73 0.17 -22.19 5.27
C LEU A 73 1.26 -23.25 5.22
N ASP A 74 2.41 -22.89 4.66
CA ASP A 74 3.63 -23.70 4.75
C ASP A 74 4.29 -23.64 6.13
N ALA A 75 4.06 -22.55 6.87
CA ALA A 75 4.55 -22.32 8.21
C ALA A 75 3.51 -21.59 9.06
N GLY A 76 3.31 -22.08 10.30
CA GLY A 76 2.30 -21.57 11.23
C GLY A 76 0.91 -22.21 11.02
N SER A 77 -0.05 -21.79 11.83
CA SER A 77 -1.42 -22.35 11.85
C SER A 77 -2.52 -21.30 11.77
N ALA A 78 -2.15 -20.02 11.70
CA ALA A 78 -3.07 -18.88 11.61
C ALA A 78 -2.39 -17.71 10.90
N PHE A 79 -3.18 -16.87 10.25
CA PHE A 79 -2.69 -15.60 9.73
C PHE A 79 -2.44 -14.62 10.89
N ALA A 80 -1.37 -13.84 10.79
CA ALA A 80 -0.95 -12.87 11.80
C ALA A 80 -1.20 -11.45 11.30
N VAL A 81 -1.73 -10.60 12.18
CA VAL A 81 -1.98 -9.18 11.89
C VAL A 81 -0.68 -8.48 11.53
N GLY A 82 -0.72 -7.67 10.47
CA GLY A 82 0.42 -6.91 10.00
C GLY A 82 1.39 -7.69 9.13
N LYS A 83 0.97 -8.85 8.57
CA LYS A 83 1.79 -9.68 7.69
C LYS A 83 1.23 -9.75 6.28
N ASP A 84 2.15 -9.66 5.33
CA ASP A 84 1.91 -9.91 3.92
C ASP A 84 2.16 -11.40 3.62
N TYR A 85 1.19 -12.01 2.97
CA TYR A 85 1.22 -13.41 2.57
C TYR A 85 1.22 -13.51 1.05
N TYR A 86 1.90 -14.53 0.54
CA TYR A 86 2.03 -14.82 -0.88
C TYR A 86 1.33 -16.14 -1.19
N VAL A 87 0.60 -16.17 -2.29
CA VAL A 87 -0.11 -17.38 -2.76
C VAL A 87 0.71 -18.01 -3.88
N TYR A 88 0.97 -19.30 -3.74
CA TYR A 88 1.72 -20.10 -4.67
C TYR A 88 0.91 -21.28 -5.19
N ILE A 89 1.15 -21.62 -6.45
CA ILE A 89 0.82 -22.92 -7.02
C ILE A 89 2.12 -23.73 -7.09
N CYS A 90 2.07 -24.94 -6.53
CA CYS A 90 3.21 -25.82 -6.41
C CYS A 90 2.97 -27.13 -7.16
N ASP A 91 3.99 -27.57 -7.89
CA ASP A 91 3.99 -28.78 -8.71
C ASP A 91 4.90 -29.84 -8.09
N SER A 92 4.30 -30.90 -7.53
CA SER A 92 5.05 -31.99 -6.90
C SER A 92 5.92 -32.81 -7.87
N ARG A 93 5.79 -32.58 -9.18
CA ARG A 93 6.41 -33.37 -10.27
C ARG A 93 5.95 -34.83 -10.33
N ILE A 94 4.81 -35.11 -9.72
CA ILE A 94 4.17 -36.42 -9.78
C ILE A 94 3.02 -36.28 -10.77
N ASP A 95 3.14 -36.92 -11.93
CA ASP A 95 2.18 -36.80 -13.04
C ASP A 95 0.71 -37.10 -12.65
N SER A 96 0.50 -37.91 -11.61
CA SER A 96 -0.82 -38.27 -11.10
C SER A 96 -1.35 -37.35 -9.99
N ALA A 97 -0.64 -36.27 -9.64
CA ALA A 97 -1.01 -35.36 -8.58
C ALA A 97 -1.42 -33.99 -9.14
N ASP A 98 -2.54 -33.46 -8.66
CA ASP A 98 -2.98 -32.10 -8.96
C ASP A 98 -2.06 -31.05 -8.32
N GLU A 99 -2.27 -29.78 -8.69
CA GLU A 99 -1.54 -28.68 -8.08
C GLU A 99 -1.81 -28.53 -6.58
N LYS A 100 -0.80 -28.05 -5.86
CA LYS A 100 -0.95 -27.68 -4.45
C LYS A 100 -0.93 -26.18 -4.28
N TYR A 101 -1.99 -25.63 -3.69
CA TYR A 101 -2.00 -24.24 -3.25
C TYR A 101 -1.29 -24.12 -1.90
N VAL A 102 -0.32 -23.21 -1.85
CA VAL A 102 0.45 -22.92 -0.64
C VAL A 102 0.43 -21.42 -0.39
N ILE A 103 0.12 -21.03 0.83
CA ILE A 103 0.27 -19.66 1.33
C ILE A 103 1.56 -19.59 2.13
N SER A 104 2.38 -18.57 1.89
CA SER A 104 3.68 -18.42 2.56
C SER A 104 3.96 -16.98 2.94
N LEU A 105 4.74 -16.79 4.00
CA LEU A 105 5.39 -15.50 4.33
C LEU A 105 6.66 -15.27 3.48
N ASN A 106 7.20 -16.32 2.86
CA ASN A 106 8.40 -16.20 2.04
C ASN A 106 8.02 -15.70 0.65
N SER A 107 8.57 -14.55 0.27
CA SER A 107 8.33 -13.91 -1.01
C SER A 107 9.06 -14.56 -2.18
N THR A 108 9.99 -15.49 -1.93
CA THR A 108 10.76 -16.16 -2.98
C THR A 108 10.05 -17.45 -3.38
N TYR A 109 9.91 -18.41 -2.45
CA TYR A 109 9.15 -19.64 -2.63
C TYR A 109 8.77 -20.23 -1.26
N PRO A 110 7.71 -21.06 -1.18
CA PRO A 110 7.30 -21.67 0.08
C PRO A 110 8.29 -22.73 0.58
N THR A 111 8.21 -23.02 1.88
CA THR A 111 8.99 -24.08 2.55
C THR A 111 8.73 -25.43 1.91
N GLY A 112 9.78 -26.18 1.57
CA GLY A 112 9.69 -27.46 0.86
C GLY A 112 9.57 -27.36 -0.66
N TRP A 113 9.52 -26.13 -1.20
CA TRP A 113 9.47 -25.85 -2.63
C TRP A 113 10.66 -24.98 -3.07
N ASN A 114 10.79 -24.76 -4.37
CA ASN A 114 11.81 -23.91 -4.98
C ASN A 114 11.26 -23.20 -6.23
N ALA A 115 12.07 -22.31 -6.81
CA ALA A 115 11.68 -21.52 -7.98
C ALA A 115 11.34 -22.34 -9.24
N THR A 116 11.79 -23.60 -9.32
CA THR A 116 11.51 -24.47 -10.47
C THR A 116 10.23 -25.27 -10.29
N ASN A 117 9.68 -25.42 -9.09
CA ASN A 117 8.48 -26.25 -8.86
C ASN A 117 7.40 -25.52 -8.04
N SER A 118 7.53 -24.21 -7.90
CA SER A 118 6.51 -23.34 -7.35
C SER A 118 6.42 -22.06 -8.16
N ARG A 119 5.25 -21.45 -8.14
CA ARG A 119 4.97 -20.20 -8.84
C ARG A 119 4.12 -19.31 -7.97
N LYS A 120 4.61 -18.11 -7.68
CA LYS A 120 3.81 -17.07 -7.03
C LYS A 120 2.73 -16.60 -8.00
N ILE A 121 1.48 -16.56 -7.56
CA ILE A 121 0.33 -16.13 -8.37
C ILE A 121 -0.36 -14.88 -7.80
N GLY A 122 -0.07 -14.52 -6.55
CA GLY A 122 -0.62 -13.34 -5.91
C GLY A 122 -0.23 -13.24 -4.45
N GLY A 123 -0.98 -12.44 -3.71
CA GLY A 123 -0.79 -12.27 -2.27
C GLY A 123 -1.86 -11.37 -1.66
N PHE A 124 -1.74 -11.15 -0.35
CA PHE A 124 -2.64 -10.30 0.41
C PHE A 124 -1.98 -9.83 1.71
N HIS A 125 -2.52 -8.76 2.29
CA HIS A 125 -2.20 -8.32 3.63
C HIS A 125 -3.24 -8.82 4.63
N TYR A 126 -2.81 -9.45 5.73
CA TYR A 126 -3.69 -9.79 6.85
C TYR A 126 -3.60 -8.70 7.92
N GLY A 127 -4.68 -7.96 8.13
CA GLY A 127 -4.67 -6.72 8.91
C GLY A 127 -6.04 -6.37 9.47
N ARG A 128 -6.30 -5.07 9.65
CA ARG A 128 -7.58 -4.57 10.16
C ARG A 128 -8.53 -4.22 9.04
N CYS A 129 -9.79 -4.59 9.20
CA CYS A 129 -10.85 -4.38 8.23
C CYS A 129 -12.00 -3.62 8.89
N ARG A 130 -12.38 -2.48 8.31
CA ARG A 130 -13.62 -1.79 8.67
C ARG A 130 -14.80 -2.54 8.08
N LYS A 131 -15.86 -2.74 8.87
CA LYS A 131 -17.12 -3.26 8.35
C LYS A 131 -17.76 -2.20 7.43
N VAL A 132 -18.00 -2.58 6.17
CA VAL A 132 -18.57 -1.69 5.15
C VAL A 132 -19.65 -2.42 4.34
N ASP A 133 -20.51 -1.66 3.66
CA ASP A 133 -21.40 -2.18 2.62
C ASP A 133 -20.69 -2.29 1.26
N SER A 134 -21.44 -2.65 0.22
CA SER A 134 -20.91 -2.74 -1.16
C SER A 134 -20.47 -1.40 -1.75
N ASN A 135 -20.92 -0.27 -1.18
CA ASN A 135 -20.53 1.08 -1.58
C ASN A 135 -19.39 1.64 -0.71
N LEU A 136 -18.74 0.79 0.09
CA LEU A 136 -17.67 1.15 1.02
C LEU A 136 -18.13 2.08 2.15
N GLN A 137 -19.43 2.20 2.42
CA GLN A 137 -19.95 2.98 3.53
C GLN A 137 -19.79 2.20 4.84
N PRO A 138 -19.16 2.79 5.89
CA PRO A 138 -19.03 2.16 7.19
C PRO A 138 -20.37 1.71 7.80
N LEU A 139 -20.36 0.53 8.39
CA LEU A 139 -21.51 -0.08 9.05
C LEU A 139 -21.21 -0.28 10.53
N ASN A 140 -22.24 -0.17 11.37
CA ASN A 140 -22.14 -0.65 12.74
C ASN A 140 -22.38 -2.17 12.87
N GLY A 141 -22.36 -2.68 14.10
CA GLY A 141 -22.59 -4.10 14.40
C GLY A 141 -23.90 -4.64 13.80
N SER A 142 -24.96 -3.82 13.75
CA SER A 142 -26.28 -4.14 13.20
C SER A 142 -26.45 -3.84 11.70
N SER A 143 -25.34 -3.57 10.99
CA SER A 143 -25.34 -3.28 9.55
C SER A 143 -26.10 -2.00 9.17
N VAL A 144 -26.15 -1.02 10.07
CA VAL A 144 -26.67 0.32 9.80
C VAL A 144 -25.52 1.21 9.32
N ILE A 145 -25.70 1.86 8.17
CA ILE A 145 -24.76 2.82 7.59
C ILE A 145 -24.52 3.98 8.57
N PHE A 146 -23.26 4.19 8.95
CA PHE A 146 -22.84 5.17 9.97
C PHE A 146 -23.67 5.11 11.27
N GLY A 147 -24.21 3.93 11.62
CA GLY A 147 -24.96 3.75 12.85
C GLY A 147 -24.08 3.91 14.08
N THR A 148 -24.68 4.12 15.26
CA THR A 148 -23.93 4.28 16.52
C THR A 148 -22.91 3.16 16.72
N GLY A 149 -21.66 3.55 17.02
CA GLY A 149 -20.54 2.62 17.24
C GLY A 149 -19.96 2.02 15.96
N TRP A 150 -20.22 2.59 14.79
CA TRP A 150 -19.58 2.17 13.53
C TRP A 150 -18.06 2.29 13.60
N GLU A 151 -17.52 3.26 14.36
CA GLU A 151 -16.08 3.51 14.48
C GLU A 151 -15.32 2.27 14.98
N SER A 152 -15.91 1.54 15.92
CA SER A 152 -15.34 0.33 16.52
C SER A 152 -15.75 -0.97 15.83
N ALA A 153 -16.54 -0.91 14.75
CA ALA A 153 -16.87 -2.06 13.91
C ALA A 153 -15.69 -2.44 13.00
N VAL A 154 -14.60 -2.87 13.63
CA VAL A 154 -13.34 -3.28 13.01
C VAL A 154 -13.02 -4.72 13.43
N SER A 155 -12.60 -5.54 12.48
CA SER A 155 -12.15 -6.91 12.72
C SER A 155 -10.76 -7.14 12.14
N ASN A 156 -10.06 -8.16 12.61
CA ASN A 156 -8.88 -8.65 11.92
C ASN A 156 -9.30 -9.60 10.79
N GLY A 157 -8.60 -9.56 9.67
CA GLY A 157 -8.87 -10.41 8.53
C GLY A 157 -7.95 -10.11 7.34
N ILE A 158 -8.12 -10.88 6.26
CA ILE A 158 -7.57 -10.53 4.96
C ILE A 158 -8.16 -9.18 4.56
N VAL A 159 -7.30 -8.16 4.37
CA VAL A 159 -7.74 -6.84 3.94
C VAL A 159 -8.21 -6.96 2.49
N PRO A 160 -9.51 -6.84 2.18
CA PRO A 160 -10.03 -7.32 0.89
C PRO A 160 -9.39 -6.64 -0.31
N ARG A 161 -9.09 -5.34 -0.18
CA ARG A 161 -8.51 -4.53 -1.25
C ARG A 161 -6.98 -4.63 -1.31
N SER A 162 -6.34 -5.39 -0.42
CA SER A 162 -4.91 -5.70 -0.50
C SER A 162 -4.60 -6.94 -1.33
N VAL A 163 -5.64 -7.71 -1.70
CA VAL A 163 -5.48 -8.91 -2.52
C VAL A 163 -4.99 -8.49 -3.90
N TRP A 164 -3.86 -9.06 -4.30
CA TRP A 164 -3.24 -8.76 -5.59
C TRP A 164 -2.91 -10.05 -6.32
N THR A 165 -2.85 -9.98 -7.64
CA THR A 165 -2.45 -11.06 -8.54
C THR A 165 -1.34 -10.58 -9.47
N LEU A 166 -0.77 -11.48 -10.29
CA LEU A 166 0.18 -11.04 -11.33
C LEU A 166 -0.45 -10.11 -12.39
N GLY A 167 -1.78 -10.13 -12.56
CA GLY A 167 -2.51 -9.24 -13.50
C GLY A 167 -3.20 -8.04 -12.84
N HIS A 168 -3.27 -8.00 -11.50
CA HIS A 168 -3.89 -6.93 -10.73
C HIS A 168 -3.04 -6.64 -9.50
N ARG A 169 -2.10 -5.70 -9.61
CA ARG A 169 -1.13 -5.36 -8.56
C ARG A 169 -0.58 -3.95 -8.75
N PRO A 170 0.01 -3.34 -7.72
CA PRO A 170 0.81 -2.14 -7.91
C PRO A 170 2.02 -2.40 -8.82
N LYS A 171 2.46 -1.34 -9.52
CA LYS A 171 3.73 -1.33 -10.28
C LYS A 171 4.94 -1.55 -9.37
N CYS A 172 4.88 -1.09 -8.12
CA CYS A 172 5.93 -1.31 -7.14
C CYS A 172 5.77 -2.66 -6.41
N SER A 173 6.50 -2.83 -5.30
CA SER A 173 6.31 -3.96 -4.39
C SER A 173 4.89 -3.92 -3.78
N PRO A 174 4.13 -5.04 -3.79
CA PRO A 174 2.72 -5.04 -3.41
C PRO A 174 2.45 -5.14 -1.91
N GLU A 175 3.47 -5.41 -1.12
CA GLU A 175 3.38 -5.58 0.32
C GLU A 175 2.85 -4.31 0.99
N GLY A 176 1.90 -4.50 1.92
CA GLY A 176 1.33 -3.42 2.70
C GLY A 176 0.58 -2.38 1.89
N MET A 177 0.02 -2.72 0.73
CA MET A 177 -0.79 -1.81 -0.11
C MET A 177 -2.23 -2.27 -0.25
N VAL A 178 -3.13 -1.31 -0.52
CA VAL A 178 -4.52 -1.54 -0.90
C VAL A 178 -4.85 -0.84 -2.20
N TYR A 179 -5.63 -1.49 -3.05
CA TYR A 179 -6.17 -0.90 -4.26
C TYR A 179 -7.24 0.12 -3.89
N LEU A 180 -7.02 1.39 -4.20
CA LEU A 180 -7.98 2.47 -3.95
C LEU A 180 -9.14 2.44 -4.97
N GLY A 181 -8.85 1.98 -6.19
CA GLY A 181 -9.72 2.13 -7.36
C GLY A 181 -9.09 3.05 -8.40
N GLY A 182 -9.65 3.06 -9.62
CA GLY A 182 -9.18 3.94 -10.70
C GLY A 182 -7.73 3.70 -11.13
N GLY A 183 -7.18 2.51 -10.87
CA GLY A 183 -5.79 2.20 -11.15
C GLY A 183 -4.81 2.58 -10.04
N THR A 184 -5.23 3.14 -8.91
CA THR A 184 -4.31 3.56 -7.83
C THR A 184 -4.22 2.54 -6.70
N TRP A 185 -3.01 2.29 -6.21
CA TRP A 185 -2.71 1.57 -4.96
C TRP A 185 -2.10 2.52 -3.94
N VAL A 186 -2.44 2.33 -2.67
CA VAL A 186 -1.96 3.18 -1.56
C VAL A 186 -1.45 2.32 -0.42
N ASP A 187 -0.38 2.77 0.23
CA ASP A 187 0.17 2.13 1.42
C ASP A 187 -0.85 2.09 2.58
N ILE A 188 -1.04 0.90 3.15
CA ILE A 188 -1.90 0.65 4.32
C ILE A 188 -1.41 1.47 5.52
N TYR A 189 -0.10 1.50 5.77
CA TYR A 189 0.49 2.16 6.93
C TYR A 189 1.26 3.41 6.50
N LEU A 190 1.32 4.40 7.41
CA LEU A 190 2.26 5.51 7.28
C LEU A 190 3.68 4.97 7.10
N ASN A 191 4.45 5.60 6.22
CA ASN A 191 5.70 5.03 5.79
C ASN A 191 6.79 5.06 6.86
N SER A 192 7.51 3.96 6.97
CA SER A 192 8.69 3.79 7.82
C SER A 192 9.94 3.61 6.94
N ASP A 193 11.12 3.76 7.54
CA ASP A 193 12.40 3.56 6.83
C ASP A 193 12.54 2.10 6.38
N ASP A 194 12.91 1.88 5.13
CA ASP A 194 13.16 0.53 4.61
C ASP A 194 14.59 0.03 4.92
N GLY A 195 15.45 0.89 5.48
CA GLY A 195 16.85 0.61 5.75
C GLY A 195 17.76 0.69 4.52
N ALA A 196 17.20 1.02 3.35
CA ALA A 196 17.85 1.09 2.04
C ALA A 196 17.59 2.42 1.32
N LYS A 197 17.30 3.49 2.09
CA LYS A 197 17.00 4.85 1.60
C LYS A 197 15.69 4.97 0.81
N GLY A 198 14.84 3.96 0.81
CA GLY A 198 13.45 4.07 0.39
C GLY A 198 12.54 4.18 1.59
N LEU A 199 11.28 3.79 1.38
CA LEU A 199 10.21 3.74 2.38
C LEU A 199 9.38 2.47 2.22
N LYS A 200 8.87 1.95 3.33
CA LYS A 200 7.98 0.79 3.37
C LYS A 200 6.70 1.06 4.17
N SER A 201 5.66 0.30 3.86
CA SER A 201 4.38 0.27 4.58
C SER A 201 4.39 -0.94 5.51
N GLU A 202 4.47 -0.72 6.82
CA GLU A 202 4.62 -1.82 7.79
C GLU A 202 3.85 -1.56 9.09
N TYR A 203 3.29 -2.63 9.65
CA TYR A 203 2.56 -2.63 10.91
C TYR A 203 3.50 -2.57 12.12
N GLY A 204 3.16 -1.76 13.12
CA GLY A 204 3.91 -1.70 14.38
C GLY A 204 5.26 -0.98 14.27
N CYS A 205 5.50 -0.23 13.19
CA CYS A 205 6.71 0.54 12.98
C CYS A 205 6.52 2.02 13.31
N ALA A 206 7.59 2.70 13.74
CA ALA A 206 7.56 4.15 13.90
C ALA A 206 7.57 4.79 12.50
N PRO A 207 6.55 5.60 12.13
CA PRO A 207 6.57 6.26 10.84
C PRO A 207 7.73 7.25 10.80
N MET A 208 8.30 7.44 9.61
CA MET A 208 9.33 8.43 9.36
C MET A 208 8.73 9.83 9.39
N THR A 209 9.49 10.76 9.95
CA THR A 209 9.10 12.15 10.17
C THR A 209 10.30 13.09 10.13
N GLY A 210 10.10 14.37 10.43
CA GLY A 210 11.21 15.30 10.67
C GLY A 210 12.15 14.89 11.82
N THR A 211 11.79 13.94 12.70
CA THR A 211 12.75 13.34 13.65
C THR A 211 13.92 12.70 12.93
N GLU A 212 13.67 12.11 11.76
CA GLU A 212 14.66 11.50 10.87
C GLU A 212 15.18 12.51 9.83
N SER A 213 15.07 13.82 10.11
CA SER A 213 15.42 14.91 9.20
C SER A 213 14.65 14.91 7.87
N MET A 214 13.41 14.37 7.86
CA MET A 214 12.57 14.39 6.67
C MET A 214 11.82 15.71 6.50
N ASN A 215 11.79 16.18 5.25
CA ASN A 215 10.86 17.17 4.75
C ASN A 215 10.17 16.63 3.48
N TRP A 216 9.34 17.45 2.83
CA TRP A 216 8.59 17.05 1.64
C TRP A 216 9.51 16.51 0.52
N TYR A 217 10.62 17.18 0.24
CA TYR A 217 11.57 16.76 -0.80
C TYR A 217 12.18 15.38 -0.49
N ASN A 218 12.56 15.15 0.77
CA ASN A 218 13.12 13.86 1.17
C ASN A 218 12.09 12.73 1.01
N PHE A 219 10.83 12.97 1.36
CA PHE A 219 9.77 11.98 1.15
C PHE A 219 9.54 11.69 -0.34
N VAL A 220 9.48 12.71 -1.19
CA VAL A 220 9.36 12.52 -2.65
C VAL A 220 10.48 11.62 -3.19
N GLU A 221 11.72 11.89 -2.82
CA GLU A 221 12.88 11.14 -3.31
C GLU A 221 12.94 9.70 -2.79
N ARG A 222 12.63 9.50 -1.50
CA ARG A 222 12.63 8.16 -0.90
C ARG A 222 11.44 7.33 -1.41
N LEU A 223 10.28 7.94 -1.64
CA LEU A 223 9.15 7.27 -2.29
C LEU A 223 9.47 6.88 -3.73
N ALA A 224 10.13 7.76 -4.50
CA ALA A 224 10.54 7.45 -5.86
C ALA A 224 11.46 6.22 -5.92
N LYS A 225 12.38 6.07 -4.96
CA LYS A 225 13.21 4.86 -4.82
C LYS A 225 12.40 3.59 -4.56
N SER A 226 11.30 3.71 -3.83
CA SER A 226 10.33 2.62 -3.61
C SER A 226 9.38 2.40 -4.80
N GLY A 227 9.49 3.15 -5.90
CA GLY A 227 8.57 3.11 -7.03
C GLY A 227 7.19 3.73 -6.74
N LYS A 228 7.14 4.67 -5.79
CA LYS A 228 5.92 5.32 -5.29
C LYS A 228 6.00 6.85 -5.45
N ARG A 229 4.88 7.51 -5.19
CA ARG A 229 4.73 8.97 -5.13
C ARG A 229 3.93 9.39 -3.90
N LEU A 230 3.97 10.68 -3.58
CA LEU A 230 3.02 11.26 -2.63
C LEU A 230 1.60 11.20 -3.24
N PRO A 231 0.57 10.93 -2.43
CA PRO A 231 -0.81 11.10 -2.84
C PRO A 231 -1.16 12.58 -3.04
N ASN A 232 -2.11 12.86 -3.91
CA ASN A 232 -2.79 14.16 -3.92
C ASN A 232 -3.94 14.18 -2.89
N TYR A 233 -4.54 15.34 -2.66
CA TYR A 233 -5.58 15.51 -1.66
C TYR A 233 -6.88 14.77 -1.99
N ALA A 234 -7.20 14.59 -3.28
CA ALA A 234 -8.34 13.78 -3.70
C ALA A 234 -8.13 12.29 -3.35
N GLU A 235 -6.92 11.76 -3.58
CA GLU A 235 -6.54 10.42 -3.17
C GLU A 235 -6.55 10.28 -1.66
N PHE A 236 -6.01 11.26 -0.93
CA PHE A 236 -6.11 11.32 0.54
C PHE A 236 -7.57 11.20 1.00
N CYS A 237 -8.46 12.06 0.49
CA CYS A 237 -9.86 12.02 0.86
C CYS A 237 -10.52 10.67 0.53
N ALA A 238 -10.14 10.06 -0.58
CA ALA A 238 -10.67 8.77 -1.01
C ALA A 238 -10.18 7.62 -0.11
N TYR A 239 -8.88 7.52 0.19
CA TYR A 239 -8.38 6.44 1.03
C TYR A 239 -8.64 6.65 2.52
N ALA A 240 -8.79 7.90 2.97
CA ALA A 240 -9.12 8.23 4.35
C ALA A 240 -10.62 8.08 4.66
N PHE A 241 -11.48 8.04 3.64
CA PHE A 241 -12.93 7.86 3.80
C PHE A 241 -13.25 6.65 4.68
N GLY A 242 -14.18 6.85 5.63
CA GLY A 242 -14.53 5.85 6.63
C GLY A 242 -13.55 5.74 7.79
N SER A 243 -12.50 6.55 7.87
CA SER A 243 -11.71 6.67 9.10
C SER A 243 -12.46 7.52 10.13
N PRO A 244 -12.53 7.11 11.41
CA PRO A 244 -13.09 7.93 12.48
C PRO A 244 -12.34 9.27 12.64
N ALA A 245 -13.06 10.33 13.04
CA ALA A 245 -12.43 11.58 13.45
C ALA A 245 -11.66 11.42 14.76
N GLY A 246 -10.67 12.30 14.98
CA GLY A 246 -9.91 12.34 16.22
C GLY A 246 -10.73 12.79 17.43
N LEU A 247 -10.16 12.65 18.63
CA LEU A 247 -10.78 13.04 19.90
C LEU A 247 -9.78 13.83 20.75
N ASP A 248 -10.20 14.88 21.43
CA ASP A 248 -9.30 15.74 22.20
C ASP A 248 -8.67 15.03 23.41
N ASN A 249 -9.43 14.13 24.04
CA ASN A 249 -9.12 13.53 25.34
C ASN A 249 -8.93 11.99 25.28
N ALA A 250 -8.91 11.40 24.08
CA ALA A 250 -8.79 9.94 23.94
C ALA A 250 -8.14 9.53 22.60
N ASN A 251 -7.53 8.35 22.58
CA ASN A 251 -6.96 7.74 21.37
C ASN A 251 -7.80 6.59 20.82
N THR A 252 -9.09 6.52 21.20
CA THR A 252 -9.98 5.41 20.84
C THR A 252 -10.18 5.30 19.33
N ASN A 253 -10.31 6.43 18.64
CA ASN A 253 -10.68 6.51 17.22
C ASN A 253 -9.49 6.76 16.29
N ALA A 254 -8.51 7.51 16.78
CA ALA A 254 -7.27 7.85 16.10
C ALA A 254 -6.22 8.22 17.15
N TRP A 255 -4.93 8.06 16.83
CA TRP A 255 -3.85 8.55 17.70
C TRP A 255 -3.80 10.08 17.59
N SER A 256 -4.61 10.77 18.38
CA SER A 256 -4.95 12.19 18.18
C SER A 256 -5.12 13.01 19.45
N ALA A 257 -5.24 12.38 20.62
CA ALA A 257 -5.45 13.08 21.89
C ALA A 257 -4.46 14.25 22.08
N THR A 258 -4.97 15.40 22.49
CA THR A 258 -4.18 16.64 22.67
C THR A 258 -3.06 16.48 23.69
N SER A 259 -3.16 15.50 24.59
CA SER A 259 -2.13 15.13 25.56
C SER A 259 -0.97 14.31 24.99
N ASN A 260 -1.05 13.82 23.75
CA ASN A 260 0.01 13.01 23.15
C ASN A 260 1.25 13.87 22.88
N THR A 261 2.44 13.30 23.12
CA THR A 261 3.73 13.99 22.96
C THR A 261 4.59 13.42 21.83
N GLY A 262 4.10 12.41 21.10
CA GLY A 262 4.83 11.79 19.98
C GLY A 262 3.99 10.85 19.12
N ARG A 263 4.60 10.37 18.03
CA ARG A 263 3.92 9.62 16.94
C ARG A 263 3.52 8.17 17.25
N GLY A 264 4.11 7.53 18.26
CA GLY A 264 3.88 6.10 18.50
C GLY A 264 4.23 5.23 17.29
N VAL A 265 3.55 4.09 17.13
CA VAL A 265 3.77 3.12 16.03
C VAL A 265 2.51 2.86 15.22
N THR A 266 2.68 2.65 13.92
CA THR A 266 1.60 2.35 12.96
C THR A 266 0.73 1.19 13.42
N GLY A 267 -0.58 1.31 13.21
CA GLY A 267 -1.53 0.29 13.61
C GLY A 267 -1.65 0.09 15.12
N SER A 268 -1.25 1.03 15.98
CA SER A 268 -1.49 0.87 17.42
C SER A 268 -2.96 1.10 17.82
N VAL A 269 -3.74 1.88 17.06
CA VAL A 269 -5.13 2.22 17.37
C VAL A 269 -6.09 1.36 16.55
N VAL A 270 -6.87 0.51 17.20
CA VAL A 270 -7.74 -0.49 16.53
C VAL A 270 -8.76 0.14 15.59
N ASN A 271 -9.40 1.23 16.01
CA ASN A 271 -10.47 1.85 15.22
C ASN A 271 -9.95 2.74 14.07
N ALA A 272 -8.65 3.05 14.04
CA ALA A 272 -8.06 3.98 13.07
C ALA A 272 -7.85 3.31 11.71
N VAL A 273 -8.94 2.90 11.08
CA VAL A 273 -8.99 2.14 9.82
C VAL A 273 -10.04 2.77 8.92
N SER A 274 -9.71 2.94 7.64
CA SER A 274 -10.60 3.48 6.63
C SER A 274 -11.48 2.39 5.99
N SER A 275 -12.44 2.79 5.17
CA SER A 275 -13.31 1.85 4.44
C SER A 275 -12.56 0.94 3.47
N VAL A 276 -11.41 1.39 2.96
CA VAL A 276 -10.57 0.61 2.04
C VAL A 276 -9.46 -0.16 2.75
N GLY A 277 -9.38 -0.06 4.09
CA GLY A 277 -8.38 -0.76 4.89
C GLY A 277 -7.08 0.01 5.10
N VAL A 278 -7.02 1.32 4.79
CA VAL A 278 -5.88 2.15 5.17
C VAL A 278 -5.91 2.42 6.67
N VAL A 279 -4.76 2.28 7.31
CA VAL A 279 -4.59 2.43 8.75
C VAL A 279 -3.91 3.76 9.08
N ASP A 280 -4.39 4.41 10.13
CA ASP A 280 -3.90 5.70 10.63
C ASP A 280 -3.91 6.82 9.55
N ALA A 281 -4.89 6.84 8.65
CA ALA A 281 -5.09 7.96 7.73
C ALA A 281 -5.55 9.25 8.44
N VAL A 282 -6.02 9.11 9.68
CA VAL A 282 -6.46 10.20 10.56
C VAL A 282 -5.64 10.15 11.85
N GLY A 283 -5.06 11.30 12.20
CA GLY A 283 -4.16 11.40 13.35
C GLY A 283 -2.79 10.75 13.09
N ARG A 284 -2.09 10.44 14.17
CA ARG A 284 -0.69 10.01 14.20
C ARG A 284 0.27 11.08 13.71
N VAL A 285 0.38 11.30 12.42
CA VAL A 285 1.20 12.36 11.82
C VAL A 285 0.45 12.94 10.64
N TRP A 286 0.70 14.22 10.38
CA TRP A 286 0.28 14.82 9.13
C TRP A 286 0.96 14.13 7.95
N GLU A 287 0.22 13.85 6.89
CA GLU A 287 0.75 13.25 5.67
C GLU A 287 1.07 14.34 4.64
N TRP A 288 2.34 14.46 4.22
CA TRP A 288 2.67 15.28 3.06
C TRP A 288 1.91 14.82 1.82
N LEU A 289 1.41 15.78 1.03
CA LEU A 289 0.74 15.54 -0.24
C LEU A 289 1.53 16.14 -1.41
N ASP A 290 1.24 15.70 -2.62
CA ASP A 290 1.93 16.15 -3.84
C ASP A 290 1.57 17.58 -4.29
N GLU A 291 0.53 18.18 -3.70
CA GLU A 291 0.10 19.52 -4.09
C GLU A 291 0.94 20.62 -3.44
N LEU A 292 1.40 21.53 -4.30
CA LEU A 292 2.07 22.77 -3.94
C LEU A 292 1.15 23.95 -4.24
N ILE A 293 1.08 24.91 -3.32
CA ILE A 293 0.29 26.13 -3.46
C ILE A 293 1.14 27.36 -3.16
N THR A 294 0.67 28.53 -3.58
CA THR A 294 1.10 29.78 -2.97
C THR A 294 0.32 29.98 -1.68
N ARG A 295 1.05 30.19 -0.59
CA ARG A 295 0.49 30.38 0.73
C ARG A 295 -0.25 31.72 0.79
N ALA A 296 -1.46 31.71 1.36
CA ALA A 296 -2.25 32.93 1.51
C ALA A 296 -1.64 33.91 2.54
N GLU A 297 -0.92 33.37 3.53
CA GLU A 297 -0.23 34.20 4.52
C GLU A 297 1.04 34.82 3.92
N HIS A 298 1.00 36.14 3.77
CA HIS A 298 2.12 36.96 3.31
C HIS A 298 3.13 37.18 4.45
N ALA A 299 4.11 36.29 4.58
CA ALA A 299 5.20 36.45 5.55
C ALA A 299 6.33 37.31 4.99
N THR A 300 6.83 38.24 5.80
CA THR A 300 8.00 39.06 5.47
C THR A 300 9.15 38.72 6.40
N ASN A 301 10.31 38.39 5.84
CA ASN A 301 11.53 38.19 6.59
C ASN A 301 12.72 38.73 5.79
N ALA A 302 13.22 39.91 6.15
CA ALA A 302 14.28 40.61 5.41
C ALA A 302 15.63 39.86 5.39
N ASP A 303 15.84 38.90 6.30
CA ASP A 303 17.05 38.07 6.33
C ASP A 303 17.02 36.96 5.29
N TYR A 304 15.82 36.50 4.91
CA TYR A 304 15.61 35.45 3.92
C TYR A 304 15.21 36.02 2.56
N HIS A 305 14.32 37.01 2.52
CA HIS A 305 13.81 37.61 1.28
C HIS A 305 13.91 39.14 1.32
N ALA A 306 14.43 39.75 0.26
CA ALA A 306 14.89 41.15 0.31
C ALA A 306 13.76 42.19 0.48
N SER A 307 12.61 41.96 -0.14
CA SER A 307 11.47 42.89 -0.15
C SER A 307 10.19 42.16 -0.58
N VAL A 308 9.05 42.85 -0.47
CA VAL A 308 7.76 42.36 -0.99
C VAL A 308 7.73 42.53 -2.51
N ALA A 309 8.48 41.68 -3.20
CA ALA A 309 8.63 41.68 -4.65
C ALA A 309 9.16 40.33 -5.12
N TRP A 310 8.95 40.01 -6.40
CA TRP A 310 9.55 38.84 -7.04
C TRP A 310 11.08 38.94 -7.00
N GLY A 311 11.72 37.96 -6.38
CA GLY A 311 13.17 37.93 -6.22
C GLY A 311 13.66 36.56 -5.79
N TRP A 312 14.97 36.33 -5.94
CA TRP A 312 15.63 35.19 -5.32
C TRP A 312 15.77 35.43 -3.82
N ASP A 313 15.56 34.38 -3.02
CA ASP A 313 15.87 34.44 -1.60
C ASP A 313 17.37 34.71 -1.38
N LYS A 314 17.72 35.51 -0.36
CA LYS A 314 19.11 35.75 0.05
C LYS A 314 19.78 34.49 0.57
N LYS A 315 18.99 33.57 1.14
CA LYS A 315 19.43 32.30 1.71
C LYS A 315 18.49 31.22 1.19
N SER A 316 19.02 30.27 0.42
CA SER A 316 18.19 29.18 -0.08
C SER A 316 17.61 28.37 1.09
N PRO A 317 16.28 28.23 1.18
CA PRO A 317 15.66 27.37 2.18
C PRO A 317 15.69 25.89 1.77
N LEU A 318 16.20 25.55 0.58
CA LEU A 318 16.05 24.25 -0.05
C LEU A 318 17.12 23.24 0.39
N ASN A 319 18.29 23.70 0.83
CA ASN A 319 19.37 22.84 1.32
C ASN A 319 19.15 22.49 2.81
N THR A 320 18.25 21.54 3.07
CA THR A 320 17.85 21.10 4.42
C THR A 320 17.49 19.60 4.41
N GLY A 321 17.24 19.05 5.60
CA GLY A 321 16.91 17.64 5.79
C GLY A 321 18.12 16.72 5.60
N GLU A 322 17.93 15.56 4.98
CA GLU A 322 19.01 14.59 4.75
C GLU A 322 20.01 14.97 3.63
N LYS A 323 19.86 16.14 3.00
CA LYS A 323 20.67 16.53 1.85
C LYS A 323 22.07 17.00 2.25
N SER A 324 23.05 16.66 1.39
CA SER A 324 24.47 16.97 1.59
C SER A 324 25.08 17.79 0.45
N TYR A 325 24.28 18.37 -0.44
CA TYR A 325 24.73 19.16 -1.58
C TYR A 325 23.74 20.28 -1.91
N ASP A 326 24.20 21.32 -2.60
CA ASP A 326 23.37 22.46 -2.98
C ASP A 326 22.34 22.10 -4.06
N VAL A 327 21.08 22.46 -3.82
CA VAL A 327 19.93 22.13 -4.68
C VAL A 327 19.31 23.37 -5.35
N GLY A 328 20.07 24.47 -5.41
CA GLY A 328 19.60 25.74 -5.97
C GLY A 328 18.88 26.61 -4.93
N ASN A 329 18.08 27.55 -5.43
CA ASN A 329 17.39 28.57 -4.64
C ASN A 329 15.95 28.76 -5.16
N ILE A 330 15.11 29.48 -4.42
CA ILE A 330 13.72 29.77 -4.77
C ILE A 330 13.54 31.22 -5.21
N TYR A 331 12.72 31.42 -6.26
CA TYR A 331 12.28 32.73 -6.72
C TYR A 331 10.82 32.94 -6.31
N GLN A 332 10.58 33.85 -5.37
CA GLN A 332 9.27 34.04 -4.73
C GLN A 332 8.98 35.51 -4.44
N TYR A 333 7.71 35.82 -4.10
CA TYR A 333 7.26 37.20 -3.86
C TYR A 333 7.34 37.60 -2.38
N TYR A 334 6.90 36.72 -1.48
CA TYR A 334 7.05 36.83 -0.03
C TYR A 334 8.05 35.79 0.48
N ALA A 335 8.61 36.02 1.67
CA ALA A 335 9.37 34.98 2.33
C ALA A 335 8.45 33.78 2.59
N TYR A 336 8.91 32.60 2.20
CA TYR A 336 8.17 31.35 2.40
C TYR A 336 6.79 31.32 1.72
N SER A 337 6.73 31.77 0.46
CA SER A 337 5.49 31.80 -0.33
C SER A 337 5.01 30.41 -0.76
N LEU A 338 5.92 29.45 -0.94
CA LEU A 338 5.59 28.09 -1.38
C LEU A 338 5.15 27.24 -0.20
N ALA A 339 3.95 26.68 -0.25
CA ALA A 339 3.46 25.71 0.72
C ALA A 339 3.18 24.35 0.05
N ALA A 340 3.45 23.27 0.78
CA ALA A 340 2.98 21.92 0.44
C ALA A 340 1.80 21.58 1.35
N LEU A 341 0.78 20.94 0.79
CA LEU A 341 -0.35 20.50 1.59
C LEU A 341 0.06 19.33 2.48
N VAL A 342 -0.51 19.31 3.69
CA VAL A 342 -0.48 18.15 4.57
C VAL A 342 -1.89 17.78 5.01
N ALA A 343 -2.18 16.49 5.21
CA ALA A 343 -3.52 16.03 5.56
C ALA A 343 -3.60 15.06 6.75
N GLY A 344 -4.81 14.86 7.28
CA GLY A 344 -5.15 13.84 8.29
C GLY A 344 -5.04 14.28 9.76
N GLY A 345 -4.14 15.21 10.08
CA GLY A 345 -3.90 15.67 11.43
C GLY A 345 -2.79 14.91 12.17
N GLY A 346 -2.12 15.58 13.10
CA GLY A 346 -1.04 15.01 13.91
C GLY A 346 -1.51 14.46 15.26
N TRP A 347 -0.59 13.82 15.98
CA TRP A 347 -0.89 13.11 17.22
C TRP A 347 -1.52 13.95 18.34
N ASN A 348 -1.40 15.28 18.31
CA ASN A 348 -1.93 16.20 19.32
C ASN A 348 -3.02 17.15 18.80
N ASN A 349 -3.57 16.92 17.61
CA ASN A 349 -4.56 17.83 17.02
C ASN A 349 -6.01 17.52 17.44
N GLY A 350 -6.24 16.47 18.21
CA GLY A 350 -7.53 16.16 18.83
C GLY A 350 -8.64 15.97 17.81
N ALA A 351 -9.78 16.60 18.07
CA ALA A 351 -10.96 16.57 17.21
C ALA A 351 -10.77 17.24 15.83
N ASN A 352 -9.64 17.94 15.61
CA ASN A 352 -9.34 18.51 14.29
C ASN A 352 -8.80 17.46 13.30
N CYS A 353 -8.35 16.29 13.76
CA CYS A 353 -7.95 15.21 12.88
C CYS A 353 -9.17 14.63 12.17
N GLY A 354 -9.09 14.41 10.85
CA GLY A 354 -10.19 13.82 10.09
C GLY A 354 -9.83 13.48 8.65
N ALA A 355 -10.70 12.69 8.00
CA ALA A 355 -10.52 12.19 6.63
C ALA A 355 -10.55 13.28 5.54
N ARG A 356 -10.70 14.54 5.93
CA ARG A 356 -10.61 15.74 5.08
C ARG A 356 -9.78 16.85 5.73
N ALA A 357 -9.16 16.60 6.89
CA ALA A 357 -8.33 17.60 7.54
C ALA A 357 -7.15 17.93 6.64
N VAL A 358 -6.90 19.22 6.42
CA VAL A 358 -5.82 19.72 5.57
C VAL A 358 -5.21 20.97 6.18
N SER A 359 -3.89 21.09 6.14
CA SER A 359 -3.14 22.29 6.51
C SER A 359 -2.44 22.85 5.28
N CYS A 360 -2.58 24.16 5.08
CA CYS A 360 -2.15 24.88 3.89
C CYS A 360 -1.05 25.93 4.18
N ASP A 361 -0.37 25.80 5.33
CA ASP A 361 0.50 26.82 5.91
C ASP A 361 1.99 26.43 5.95
N ASN A 362 2.32 25.18 5.60
CA ASN A 362 3.67 24.63 5.78
C ASN A 362 4.47 24.56 4.48
N TYR A 363 5.76 24.88 4.60
CA TYR A 363 6.67 24.91 3.46
C TYR A 363 7.28 23.54 3.18
N PRO A 364 7.59 23.19 1.91
CA PRO A 364 8.17 21.89 1.56
C PRO A 364 9.50 21.57 2.27
N TRP A 365 10.28 22.58 2.64
CA TRP A 365 11.54 22.43 3.37
C TRP A 365 11.37 22.33 4.89
N SER A 366 10.15 22.34 5.43
CA SER A 366 9.92 22.23 6.87
C SER A 366 10.25 20.83 7.38
N VAL A 367 11.13 20.74 8.37
CA VAL A 367 11.48 19.50 9.07
C VAL A 367 10.73 19.49 10.40
N ARG A 368 9.59 18.78 10.44
CA ARG A 368 8.74 18.71 11.64
C ARG A 368 8.52 17.28 12.08
N THR A 369 8.62 17.04 13.39
CA THR A 369 8.47 15.70 13.97
C THR A 369 7.08 15.12 13.78
N ASN A 370 6.07 15.96 13.54
CA ASN A 370 4.68 15.54 13.34
C ASN A 370 4.26 15.39 11.88
N PHE A 371 5.20 15.51 10.93
CA PHE A 371 4.95 15.39 9.50
C PHE A 371 5.62 14.13 8.97
N GLY A 372 4.83 13.21 8.43
CA GLY A 372 5.27 12.00 7.76
C GLY A 372 4.74 11.94 6.33
N ALA A 373 4.68 10.73 5.77
CA ALA A 373 4.15 10.50 4.44
C ALA A 373 3.55 9.09 4.31
N ARG A 374 2.81 8.91 3.22
CA ARG A 374 2.28 7.64 2.74
C ARG A 374 2.58 7.56 1.25
N GLY A 375 2.82 6.36 0.74
CA GLY A 375 3.10 6.13 -0.66
C GLY A 375 1.85 5.72 -1.43
N ALA A 376 1.74 6.19 -2.66
CA ALA A 376 0.82 5.68 -3.66
C ALA A 376 1.58 5.29 -4.94
N CYS A 377 1.00 4.39 -5.74
CA CYS A 377 1.49 4.11 -7.08
C CYS A 377 0.34 3.61 -7.97
N ASP A 378 0.57 3.60 -9.29
CA ASP A 378 -0.40 3.04 -10.21
C ASP A 378 -0.33 1.51 -10.24
N SER A 379 -1.40 0.90 -10.74
CA SER A 379 -1.49 -0.52 -11.08
C SER A 379 -0.62 -0.81 -12.29
N LEU A 380 -0.07 -2.03 -12.35
CA LEU A 380 0.66 -2.53 -13.51
C LEU A 380 -0.26 -2.73 -14.72
#